data_AF-A0A6V7LAT1-F1
#
_entry.id   AF-A0A6V7LAT1-F1
#
_cell.length_a   1.000
_cell.length_b   1.000
_cell.length_c   1.000
_cell.angle_alpha   90.00
_cell.angle_beta   90.00
_cell.angle_gamma   90.00
#
_symmetry.space_group_name_H-M   'P 1'
#
loop_
_entity.id
_entity.type
_entity.pdbx_description
1 polymer ?
#
loop_
_entity_poly.entity_id
_entity_poly.type
_entity_poly.pdbx_seq_one_letter_code
_entity_poly.pdbx_strand_id
1 'polypeptide(L)' 'TKYGMYQPKCGLDNLMMSWGHDEYLYRVLIHNKSTLPKEALAMIRYHSFYPWHASEDYLYFCTEDDMEMLKWVREM' A
#
# COMPACT_ATOMS: atom_id res chain seq x y z
N THR A 1 -4.53 1.03 21.02
CA THR A 1 -4.85 2.46 20.74
C THR A 1 -5.17 2.59 19.26
N LYS A 2 -5.86 3.65 18.80
CA LYS A 2 -6.29 3.79 17.39
C LYS A 2 -5.12 3.77 16.39
N TYR A 3 -4.01 4.44 16.73
CA TYR A 3 -2.87 4.60 15.82
C TYR A 3 -1.67 3.69 16.14
N GLY A 4 -1.70 2.98 17.28
CA GLY A 4 -0.58 2.13 17.69
C GLY A 4 0.73 2.93 17.77
N MET A 5 1.73 2.47 17.03
CA MET A 5 3.06 3.09 16.92
C MET A 5 3.20 4.12 15.79
N TYR A 6 2.13 4.37 15.03
CA TYR A 6 2.15 5.21 13.84
C TYR A 6 1.59 6.61 14.10
N GLN A 7 2.00 7.54 13.25
CA GLN A 7 1.41 8.87 13.19
C GLN A 7 0.23 8.88 12.20
N PRO A 8 -0.83 9.66 12.44
CA PRO A 8 -1.88 9.85 11.44
C PRO A 8 -1.29 10.44 10.15
N LYS A 9 -1.84 10.04 9.00
CA LYS A 9 -1.39 10.45 7.66
C LYS A 9 0.10 10.22 7.37
N CYS A 10 0.71 9.19 7.97
CA CYS A 10 2.11 8.86 7.72
C CYS A 10 2.36 8.24 6.33
N GLY A 11 1.32 7.83 5.62
CA GLY A 11 1.41 7.12 4.35
C GLY A 11 1.54 5.61 4.54
N LEU A 12 0.97 4.85 3.61
CA LEU A 12 0.96 3.38 3.68
C LEU A 12 2.37 2.78 3.58
N ASP A 13 3.25 3.45 2.83
CA ASP A 13 4.65 3.04 2.69
C ASP A 13 5.42 3.04 4.01
N ASN A 14 4.96 3.81 5.01
CA ASN A 14 5.55 3.89 6.35
C ASN A 14 4.87 2.95 7.37
N LEU A 15 3.84 2.21 6.96
CA LEU A 15 3.22 1.19 7.79
C LEU A 15 4.01 -0.13 7.67
N MET A 16 4.21 -0.79 8.81
CA MET A 16 4.64 -2.18 8.80
C MET A 16 3.41 -3.06 8.52
N MET A 17 3.33 -3.55 7.29
CA MET A 17 2.30 -4.49 6.85
C MET A 17 2.61 -5.91 7.34
N SER A 18 1.58 -6.74 7.45
CA SER A 18 1.76 -8.18 7.67
C SER A 18 2.63 -8.77 6.55
N TRP A 19 3.68 -9.50 6.91
CA TRP A 19 4.60 -10.09 5.95
C TRP A 19 3.89 -11.13 5.07
N GLY A 20 4.05 -11.01 3.74
CA GLY A 20 3.36 -11.85 2.76
C GLY A 20 3.92 -11.65 1.36
N HIS A 21 3.22 -12.22 0.37
CA HIS A 21 3.65 -12.18 -1.03
C HIS A 21 3.64 -10.77 -1.62
N ASP A 22 2.72 -9.90 -1.21
CA ASP A 22 2.64 -8.49 -1.59
C ASP A 22 3.98 -7.75 -1.34
N GLU A 23 4.38 -7.65 -0.07
CA GLU A 23 5.60 -6.93 0.34
C GLU A 23 6.87 -7.63 -0.17
N TYR A 24 6.87 -8.97 -0.23
CA TYR A 24 8.00 -9.73 -0.77
C TYR A 24 8.22 -9.42 -2.26
N LEU A 25 7.17 -9.55 -3.09
CA LEU A 25 7.29 -9.32 -4.53
C LEU A 25 7.60 -7.85 -4.84
N TYR A 26 6.96 -6.91 -4.14
CA TYR A 26 7.31 -5.49 -4.25
C TYR A 26 8.82 -5.26 -4.01
N ARG A 27 9.38 -5.79 -2.90
CA ARG A 27 10.80 -5.65 -2.60
C ARG A 27 11.71 -6.30 -3.64
N VAL A 28 11.34 -7.47 -4.16
CA VAL A 28 12.07 -8.13 -5.26
C VAL A 28 12.09 -7.25 -6.50
N LEU A 29 10.97 -6.63 -6.87
CA LEU A 29 10.88 -5.74 -8.04
C LEU A 29 11.72 -4.47 -7.88
N ILE A 30 11.67 -3.85 -6.69
CA ILE A 30 12.51 -2.68 -6.38
C ILE A 30 13.99 -3.06 -6.43
N HIS A 31 14.37 -4.17 -5.80
CA HIS A 31 15.75 -4.65 -5.79
C HIS A 31 16.27 -4.93 -7.21
N ASN A 32 15.45 -5.55 -8.06
CA ASN A 32 15.79 -5.85 -9.45
C ASN A 32 15.60 -4.67 -10.41
N LYS A 33 15.33 -3.45 -9.91
CA LYS A 33 15.17 -2.23 -10.70
C LYS A 33 14.14 -2.39 -11.83
N SER A 34 13.00 -2.99 -11.49
CA SER A 34 11.88 -3.13 -12.42
C SER A 34 11.50 -1.77 -13.04
N THR A 35 11.17 -1.78 -14.33
CA THR A 35 10.72 -0.58 -15.07
C THR A 35 9.21 -0.39 -14.99
N LEU A 36 8.53 -1.13 -14.13
CA LEU A 36 7.09 -0.98 -13.92
C LEU A 36 6.76 0.42 -13.38
N PRO A 37 5.64 1.00 -13.82
CA PRO A 37 5.18 2.28 -13.29
C PRO A 37 4.76 2.14 -11.82
N LYS A 38 4.70 3.26 -11.10
CA LYS A 38 4.39 3.29 -9.66
C LYS A 38 3.04 2.66 -9.34
N GLU A 39 2.06 2.81 -10.24
CA GLU A 39 0.71 2.29 -10.11
C GLU A 39 0.73 0.75 -10.08
N ALA A 40 1.49 0.13 -10.99
CA ALA A 40 1.63 -1.33 -11.02
C ALA A 40 2.34 -1.86 -9.76
N LEU A 41 3.33 -1.12 -9.25
CA LEU A 41 4.00 -1.47 -8.00
C LEU A 41 3.07 -1.34 -6.78
N ALA A 42 2.21 -0.32 -6.76
CA ALA A 42 1.21 -0.12 -5.70
C ALA A 42 0.14 -1.23 -5.73
N MET A 43 -0.35 -1.60 -6.92
CA MET A 43 -1.24 -2.76 -7.10
C MET A 43 -0.60 -4.03 -6.52
N ILE A 44 0.64 -4.35 -6.91
CA ILE A 44 1.35 -5.53 -6.40
C ILE A 44 1.53 -5.48 -4.88
N ARG A 45 1.87 -4.31 -4.32
CA ARG A 45 2.15 -4.17 -2.88
C ARG A 45 0.89 -4.18 -1.99
N TYR A 46 -0.27 -3.82 -2.54
CA TYR A 46 -1.47 -3.60 -1.73
C TYR A 46 -2.70 -4.39 -2.19
N HIS A 47 -2.60 -5.29 -3.18
CA HIS A 47 -3.73 -6.09 -3.67
C HIS A 47 -4.34 -7.04 -2.64
N SER A 48 -3.62 -7.40 -1.58
CA SER A 48 -4.16 -8.18 -0.46
C SER A 48 -4.67 -7.31 0.69
N PHE A 49 -4.55 -5.98 0.61
CA PHE A 49 -4.93 -5.07 1.70
C PHE A 49 -6.42 -4.70 1.69
N TYR A 50 -7.29 -5.72 1.69
CA TYR A 50 -8.75 -5.58 1.58
C TYR A 50 -9.39 -4.56 2.54
N PRO A 51 -9.00 -4.48 3.83
CA PRO A 51 -9.56 -3.47 4.73
C PRO A 51 -9.44 -2.05 4.16
N TRP A 52 -8.32 -1.74 3.51
CA TRP A 52 -8.13 -0.45 2.86
C TRP A 52 -8.88 -0.33 1.53
N HIS A 53 -8.58 -1.21 0.57
CA HIS A 53 -9.08 -0.98 -0.80
C HIS A 53 -10.54 -1.37 -1.01
N ALA A 54 -11.10 -2.28 -0.21
CA ALA A 54 -12.49 -2.72 -0.31
C ALA A 54 -13.39 -2.16 0.79
N SER A 55 -12.89 -2.03 2.03
CA SER A 55 -13.70 -1.63 3.20
C SER A 55 -13.51 -0.18 3.66
N GLU A 56 -12.59 0.57 3.05
CA GLU A 56 -12.32 1.97 3.40
C GLU A 56 -11.85 2.17 4.86
N ASP A 57 -11.27 1.12 5.45
CA ASP A 57 -10.55 1.21 6.71
C ASP A 57 -9.15 1.81 6.50
N TYR A 58 -8.50 2.18 7.60
CA TYR A 58 -7.12 2.72 7.63
C TYR A 58 -6.87 4.01 6.82
N LEU A 59 -7.92 4.67 6.30
CA LEU A 59 -7.81 5.96 5.60
C LEU A 59 -7.14 7.07 6.42
N TYR A 60 -7.19 6.98 7.74
CA TYR A 60 -6.53 7.92 8.64
C TYR A 60 -4.98 7.83 8.63
N PHE A 61 -4.41 6.82 7.97
CA PHE A 61 -2.98 6.74 7.68
C PHE A 61 -2.63 7.17 6.25
N CYS A 62 -3.61 7.26 5.35
CA CYS A 62 -3.38 7.57 3.94
C CYS A 62 -2.98 9.03 3.71
N THR A 63 -2.05 9.22 2.79
CA THR A 63 -1.69 10.49 2.16
C THR A 63 -2.53 10.74 0.91
N GLU A 64 -2.37 11.90 0.27
CA GLU A 64 -3.02 12.19 -1.01
C GLU A 64 -2.58 11.21 -2.12
N ASP A 65 -1.30 10.85 -2.14
CA ASP A 65 -0.76 9.88 -3.10
C ASP A 65 -1.37 8.48 -2.90
N ASP A 66 -1.56 8.04 -1.65
CA ASP A 66 -2.23 6.76 -1.36
C ASP A 66 -3.67 6.76 -1.88
N MET A 67 -4.39 7.89 -1.72
CA MET A 67 -5.76 8.03 -2.22
C MET A 67 -5.84 8.03 -3.75
N GLU A 68 -4.80 8.52 -4.44
CA GLU A 68 -4.70 8.40 -5.89
C GLU A 68 -4.38 6.97 -6.33
N MET A 69 -3.50 6.27 -5.62
CA MET A 69 -3.18 4.85 -5.89
C MET A 69 -4.37 3.92 -5.64
N LEU A 70 -5.25 4.26 -4.70
CA LEU A 70 -6.47 3.50 -4.40
C LEU A 70 -7.33 3.25 -5.65
N LYS A 71 -7.37 4.19 -6.59
CA LYS A 71 -8.11 4.05 -7.86
C LYS A 71 -7.56 2.89 -8.70
N TRP A 72 -6.25 2.76 -8.77
CA TRP A 72 -5.56 1.70 -9.52
C TRP A 72 -5.66 0.34 -8.83
N VAL A 73 -5.57 0.31 -7.51
CA VAL A 73 -5.69 -0.93 -6.73
C VAL A 73 -7.10 -1.51 -6.80
N ARG A 74 -8.13 -0.65 -6.89
CA ARG A 74 -9.53 -1.09 -7.02
C ARG A 74 -9.90 -1.62 -8.42
N GLU A 75 -9.24 -1.13 -9.46
CA GLU A 75 -9.50 -1.52 -10.85
C GLU A 75 -8.80 -2.85 -11.24
N MET A 76 -7.83 -3.29 -10.44
CA MET A 76 -7.01 -4.50 -10.66
C MET A 76 -7.81 -5.77 -10.94
#